data_AF-A0A819MEK9-F1
#
_entry.id   AF-A0A819MEK9-F1
#
_cell.length_a   1.000
_cell.length_b   1.000
_cell.length_c   1.000
_cell.angle_alpha   90.00
_cell.angle_beta   90.00
_cell.angle_gamma   90.00
#
_symmetry.space_group_name_H-M   'P 1'
#
loop_
_entity.id
_entity.type
_entity.pdbx_description
1 polymer ?
#
loop_
_entity_poly.entity_id
_entity_poly.type
_entity_poly.pdbx_seq_one_letter_code
_entity_poly.pdbx_strand_id
1 'polypeptide(L)'
;MALPPPLSAKNEKSFAYNTVKDRLPIIVTRIVDFLARQHGKIIKEYGDVAENECKSCISAMDKLRYEIARDKPILLLNDNYTDDVHLWNECLQKEMDQGKVISWFQSSWLLVECYMYRKIAEAFFLTTHLQHIDPFIEMKQNNFHLSSKATDVLLAQLNTDVDQKIDLMNNKSTIEQQFYNYMEISLWGNACDLSLSAGAECSQEHDPFHQITELKSHILMNHQTSVFNYLYDQQAYLLNFDVCIDFVLDNAGFELLTDLCFADFLISKRLCSRIILHLKCLPWFVSDATKNDFQWLLEQLNKSSSNPVWQIASKRWKEYMQNDQWIIQTHRFFTLPYDYSYMQQISPELYCTMSQSKLIIFKGDLNYRKLVGDLQWPLNERFETALRGFQPTSLVVLRTCKADVQVEIEKKLVEQVSKLDPKWMTNGKWAVIQTFFKKTT
;
A
#
# COMPACT_ATOMS: atom_id res chain seq x y z
N MET A 1 -8.84 2.86 28.78
CA MET A 1 -10.15 2.43 28.24
C MET A 1 -9.97 1.08 27.57
N ALA A 2 -11.02 0.25 27.53
CA ALA A 2 -11.00 -0.96 26.71
C ALA A 2 -10.95 -0.57 25.22
N LEU A 3 -10.20 -1.32 24.41
CA LEU A 3 -10.15 -1.10 22.97
C LEU A 3 -11.51 -1.44 22.34
N PRO A 4 -11.96 -0.70 21.30
CA PRO A 4 -13.13 -1.08 20.53
C PRO A 4 -12.91 -2.43 19.84
N PRO A 5 -13.99 -3.18 19.53
CA PRO A 5 -13.86 -4.43 18.82
C PRO A 5 -13.33 -4.21 17.40
N PRO A 6 -12.67 -5.22 16.80
CA PRO A 6 -12.24 -5.16 15.41
C PRO A 6 -13.44 -5.05 14.46
N LEU A 7 -13.23 -4.43 13.31
CA LEU A 7 -14.09 -4.61 12.16
C LEU A 7 -14.11 -6.10 11.79
N SER A 8 -15.27 -6.60 11.41
CA SER A 8 -15.48 -7.99 11.04
C SER A 8 -16.70 -8.12 10.14
N ALA A 9 -16.78 -9.22 9.41
CA ALA A 9 -17.93 -9.58 8.60
C ALA A 9 -19.10 -10.15 9.43
N LYS A 10 -19.22 -9.82 10.73
CA LYS A 10 -20.40 -10.19 11.53
C LYS A 10 -21.62 -9.34 11.20
N ASN A 11 -21.40 -8.09 10.80
CA ASN A 11 -22.47 -7.14 10.49
C ASN A 11 -22.73 -7.13 8.98
N GLU A 12 -23.89 -7.64 8.56
CA GLU A 12 -24.27 -7.73 7.14
C GLU A 12 -24.33 -6.39 6.40
N LYS A 13 -24.45 -5.27 7.14
CA LYS A 13 -24.47 -3.93 6.56
C LYS A 13 -23.08 -3.30 6.42
N SER A 14 -22.05 -3.92 7.01
CA SER A 14 -20.68 -3.41 6.94
C SER A 14 -20.05 -3.66 5.59
N PHE A 15 -19.10 -2.81 5.22
CA PHE A 15 -18.26 -3.01 4.06
C PHE A 15 -17.36 -4.24 4.21
N ALA A 16 -16.95 -4.57 5.45
CA ALA A 16 -16.24 -5.81 5.76
C ALA A 16 -17.04 -7.05 5.33
N TYR A 17 -18.34 -7.10 5.64
CA TYR A 17 -19.21 -8.20 5.21
C TYR A 17 -19.32 -8.31 3.69
N ASN A 18 -19.60 -7.21 3.00
CA ASN A 18 -19.63 -7.20 1.52
C ASN A 18 -18.29 -7.63 0.93
N THR A 19 -17.18 -7.20 1.54
CA THR A 19 -15.84 -7.58 1.09
C THR A 19 -15.62 -9.09 1.24
N VAL A 20 -15.84 -9.66 2.43
CA VAL A 20 -15.66 -11.11 2.69
C VAL A 20 -16.61 -11.95 1.84
N LYS A 21 -17.88 -11.55 1.74
CA LYS A 21 -18.91 -12.33 1.04
C LYS A 21 -18.77 -12.28 -0.48
N ASP A 22 -18.52 -11.10 -1.04
CA ASP A 22 -18.63 -10.89 -2.48
C ASP A 22 -17.25 -10.65 -3.13
N ARG A 23 -16.43 -9.76 -2.56
CA ARG A 23 -15.16 -9.35 -3.20
C ARG A 23 -14.07 -10.43 -3.10
N LEU A 24 -13.88 -11.05 -1.94
CA LEU A 24 -12.82 -12.06 -1.77
C LEU A 24 -13.02 -13.26 -2.71
N PRO A 25 -14.24 -13.85 -2.85
CA PRO A 25 -14.48 -14.90 -3.85
C PRO A 25 -14.23 -14.48 -5.29
N ILE A 26 -14.53 -13.23 -5.67
CA ILE A 26 -14.25 -12.69 -7.02
C ILE A 26 -12.75 -12.66 -7.27
N ILE A 27 -11.96 -12.17 -6.31
CA ILE A 27 -10.49 -12.11 -6.41
C ILE A 27 -9.91 -13.51 -6.60
N VAL A 28 -10.33 -14.48 -5.79
CA VAL A 28 -9.89 -15.88 -5.90
C VAL A 28 -10.27 -16.48 -7.26
N THR A 29 -11.46 -16.17 -7.78
CA THR A 29 -11.91 -16.66 -9.10
C THR A 29 -11.05 -16.10 -10.24
N ARG A 30 -10.61 -14.84 -10.16
CA ARG A 30 -9.72 -14.26 -11.17
C ARG A 30 -8.35 -14.93 -11.22
N ILE A 31 -7.88 -15.49 -10.11
CA ILE A 31 -6.64 -16.29 -10.08
C ILE A 31 -6.84 -17.60 -10.84
N VAL A 32 -8.01 -18.24 -10.71
CA VAL A 32 -8.37 -19.41 -11.52
C VAL A 32 -8.38 -19.05 -13.00
N ASP A 33 -9.00 -17.92 -13.37
CA ASP A 33 -9.02 -17.45 -14.75
C ASP A 33 -7.61 -17.13 -15.28
N PHE A 34 -6.75 -16.55 -14.45
CA PHE A 34 -5.34 -16.31 -14.78
C PHE A 34 -4.60 -17.62 -15.07
N LEU A 35 -4.69 -18.60 -14.16
CA LEU A 35 -4.05 -19.92 -14.33
C LEU A 35 -4.56 -20.62 -15.59
N ALA A 36 -5.87 -20.57 -15.84
CA ALA A 36 -6.47 -21.15 -17.05
C ALA A 36 -5.93 -20.49 -18.34
N ARG A 37 -5.77 -19.17 -18.36
CA ARG A 37 -5.22 -18.44 -19.52
C ARG A 37 -3.73 -18.66 -19.71
N GLN A 38 -2.95 -18.73 -18.62
CA GLN A 38 -1.49 -18.96 -18.70
C GLN A 38 -1.13 -20.45 -18.86
N HIS A 39 -2.07 -21.37 -18.67
CA HIS A 39 -1.86 -22.82 -18.69
C HIS A 39 -0.99 -23.28 -19.87
N GLY A 40 -1.32 -22.86 -21.09
CA GLY A 40 -0.56 -23.24 -22.29
C GLY A 40 0.88 -22.72 -22.31
N LYS A 41 1.14 -21.52 -21.77
CA LYS A 41 2.50 -20.97 -21.67
C LYS A 41 3.30 -21.69 -20.59
N ILE A 42 2.68 -21.91 -19.42
CA ILE A 42 3.30 -22.60 -18.29
C ILE A 42 3.73 -24.01 -18.69
N ILE A 43 2.87 -24.79 -19.36
CA ILE A 43 3.21 -26.14 -19.82
C ILE A 43 4.31 -26.11 -20.87
N LYS A 44 4.28 -25.14 -21.80
CA LYS A 44 5.33 -25.01 -22.81
C LYS A 44 6.71 -24.74 -22.18
N GLU A 45 6.74 -24.01 -21.07
CA GLU A 45 7.97 -23.63 -20.39
C GLU A 45 8.47 -24.70 -19.41
N TYR A 46 7.56 -25.36 -18.68
CA TYR A 46 7.91 -26.24 -17.54
C TYR A 46 7.44 -27.70 -17.69
N GLY A 47 6.72 -28.05 -18.76
CA GLY A 47 6.29 -29.43 -19.07
C GLY A 47 5.12 -29.95 -18.22
N ASP A 48 4.93 -31.27 -18.25
CA ASP A 48 3.75 -31.96 -17.66
C ASP A 48 3.65 -31.83 -16.13
N VAL A 49 4.77 -31.65 -15.43
CA VAL A 49 4.76 -31.42 -13.97
C VAL A 49 3.99 -30.14 -13.66
N ALA A 50 4.23 -29.07 -14.42
CA ALA A 50 3.57 -27.79 -14.23
C ALA A 50 2.08 -27.82 -14.60
N GLU A 51 1.64 -28.74 -15.47
CA GLU A 51 0.21 -28.99 -15.71
C GLU A 51 -0.49 -29.47 -14.43
N ASN A 52 0.10 -30.45 -13.74
CA ASN A 52 -0.45 -30.97 -12.49
C ASN A 52 -0.39 -29.94 -11.36
N GLU A 53 0.65 -29.12 -11.32
CA GLU A 53 0.75 -27.99 -10.39
C GLU A 53 -0.33 -26.94 -10.66
N CYS A 54 -0.59 -26.59 -11.92
CA CYS A 54 -1.68 -25.66 -12.27
C CYS A 54 -3.04 -26.19 -11.80
N LYS A 55 -3.33 -27.48 -12.04
CA LYS A 55 -4.57 -28.13 -11.57
C LYS A 55 -4.66 -28.11 -10.04
N SER A 56 -3.54 -28.32 -9.36
CA SER A 56 -3.47 -28.28 -7.88
C SER A 56 -3.74 -26.87 -7.33
N CYS A 57 -3.14 -25.84 -7.93
CA CYS A 57 -3.41 -24.44 -7.58
C CYS A 57 -4.87 -24.07 -7.82
N ILE A 58 -5.45 -24.44 -8.97
CA ILE A 58 -6.87 -24.20 -9.27
C ILE A 58 -7.77 -24.88 -8.22
N SER A 59 -7.48 -26.15 -7.90
CA SER A 59 -8.23 -26.88 -6.87
C SER A 59 -8.12 -26.22 -5.49
N ALA A 60 -6.94 -25.71 -5.13
CA ALA A 60 -6.74 -24.96 -3.89
C ALA A 60 -7.55 -23.64 -3.87
N MET A 61 -7.63 -22.92 -4.99
CA MET A 61 -8.44 -21.70 -5.13
C MET A 61 -9.94 -22.01 -5.02
N ASP A 62 -10.42 -23.07 -5.66
CA ASP A 62 -11.82 -23.50 -5.56
C ASP A 62 -12.19 -23.91 -4.13
N LYS A 63 -11.29 -24.63 -3.45
CA LYS A 63 -11.43 -24.98 -2.03
C LYS A 63 -11.49 -23.73 -1.16
N LEU A 64 -10.56 -22.78 -1.35
CA LEU A 64 -10.52 -21.53 -0.61
C LEU A 64 -11.82 -20.73 -0.79
N ARG A 65 -12.34 -20.63 -2.02
CA ARG A 65 -13.62 -19.97 -2.30
C ARG A 65 -14.79 -20.64 -1.58
N TYR A 66 -14.82 -21.98 -1.56
CA TYR A 66 -15.83 -22.73 -0.82
C TYR A 66 -15.72 -22.52 0.70
N GLU A 67 -14.50 -22.50 1.24
CA GLU A 67 -14.24 -22.26 2.66
C GLU A 67 -14.72 -20.88 3.09
N ILE A 68 -14.43 -19.84 2.30
CA ILE A 68 -14.96 -18.48 2.50
C ILE A 68 -16.48 -18.50 2.49
N ALA A 69 -17.09 -19.00 1.41
CA ALA A 69 -18.55 -18.95 1.21
C ALA A 69 -19.35 -19.76 2.26
N ARG A 70 -18.74 -20.76 2.89
CA ARG A 70 -19.37 -21.61 3.91
C ARG A 70 -18.91 -21.31 5.33
N ASP A 71 -18.23 -20.17 5.52
CA ASP A 71 -17.69 -19.73 6.82
C ASP A 71 -16.94 -20.86 7.55
N LYS A 72 -16.10 -21.59 6.80
CA LYS A 72 -15.33 -22.70 7.38
C LYS A 72 -14.30 -22.18 8.39
N PRO A 73 -13.90 -23.01 9.37
CA PRO A 73 -12.82 -22.66 10.27
C PRO A 73 -11.52 -22.34 9.54
N ILE A 74 -10.80 -21.33 10.00
CA ILE A 74 -9.46 -21.01 9.54
C ILE A 74 -8.47 -22.06 10.05
N LEU A 75 -7.62 -22.56 9.17
CA LEU A 75 -6.65 -23.61 9.46
C LEU A 75 -5.23 -23.05 9.56
N LEU A 76 -4.36 -23.75 10.28
CA LEU A 76 -2.93 -23.45 10.29
C LEU A 76 -2.33 -23.61 8.89
N LEU A 77 -1.30 -22.80 8.62
CA LEU A 77 -0.48 -22.90 7.42
C LEU A 77 0.47 -24.10 7.53
N ASN A 78 0.79 -24.72 6.40
CA ASN A 78 1.56 -25.96 6.34
C ASN A 78 2.70 -25.98 5.31
N ASP A 79 2.95 -24.89 4.58
CA ASP A 79 4.15 -24.79 3.77
C ASP A 79 5.42 -24.59 4.62
N ASN A 80 6.57 -24.76 3.97
CA ASN A 80 7.90 -24.53 4.54
C ASN A 80 8.73 -23.58 3.67
N TYR A 81 8.08 -22.77 2.83
CA TYR A 81 8.74 -21.96 1.81
C TYR A 81 9.24 -20.63 2.39
N THR A 82 8.45 -20.01 3.25
CA THR A 82 8.83 -18.79 3.98
C THR A 82 9.04 -19.07 5.45
N ASP A 83 9.93 -18.29 6.06
CA ASP A 83 10.17 -18.34 7.50
C ASP A 83 9.07 -17.65 8.33
N ASP A 84 7.99 -17.14 7.70
CA ASP A 84 6.88 -16.45 8.36
C ASP A 84 5.78 -17.39 8.88
N VAL A 85 5.80 -18.67 8.48
CA VAL A 85 4.75 -19.67 8.80
C VAL A 85 4.54 -19.80 10.31
N HIS A 86 5.64 -19.80 11.08
CA HIS A 86 5.55 -19.89 12.54
C HIS A 86 4.86 -18.66 13.16
N LEU A 87 5.13 -17.45 12.66
CA LEU A 87 4.50 -16.21 13.15
C LEU A 87 3.00 -16.18 12.84
N TRP A 88 2.62 -16.67 11.67
CA TRP A 88 1.22 -16.84 11.29
C TRP A 88 0.50 -17.85 12.19
N ASN A 89 1.09 -19.02 12.37
CA ASN A 89 0.49 -20.08 13.17
C ASN A 89 0.43 -19.71 14.65
N GLU A 90 1.42 -18.98 15.18
CA GLU A 90 1.37 -18.43 16.54
C GLU A 90 0.22 -17.41 16.70
N CYS A 91 0.03 -16.52 15.73
CA CYS A 91 -1.08 -15.57 15.72
C CYS A 91 -2.44 -16.29 15.76
N LEU A 92 -2.62 -17.28 14.88
CA LEU A 92 -3.84 -18.08 14.80
C LEU A 92 -4.06 -18.90 16.08
N GLN A 93 -3.03 -19.58 16.58
CA GLN A 93 -3.13 -20.40 17.79
C GLN A 93 -3.51 -19.56 19.01
N LYS A 94 -2.94 -18.36 19.15
CA LYS A 94 -3.28 -17.43 20.25
C LYS A 94 -4.75 -17.03 20.24
N GLU A 95 -5.34 -16.84 19.06
CA GLU A 95 -6.78 -16.58 18.93
C GLU A 95 -7.61 -17.84 19.26
N MET A 96 -7.16 -19.04 18.89
CA MET A 96 -7.83 -20.32 19.19
C MET A 96 -7.83 -20.62 20.69
N ASP A 97 -6.69 -20.42 21.36
CA ASP A 97 -6.50 -20.67 22.78
C ASP A 97 -7.35 -19.74 23.66
N GLN A 98 -7.73 -18.58 23.14
CA GLN A 98 -8.70 -17.68 23.78
C GLN A 98 -10.16 -18.14 23.64
N GLY A 99 -10.40 -19.32 23.08
CA GLY A 99 -11.73 -19.89 22.86
C GLY A 99 -12.53 -19.17 21.76
N LYS A 100 -11.86 -18.39 20.90
CA LYS A 100 -12.54 -17.69 19.80
C LYS A 100 -12.80 -18.64 18.64
N VAL A 101 -14.01 -18.56 18.08
CA VAL A 101 -14.31 -19.20 16.79
C VAL A 101 -13.59 -18.43 15.70
N ILE A 102 -12.54 -19.02 15.12
CA ILE A 102 -11.80 -18.42 14.02
C ILE A 102 -12.37 -18.94 12.70
N SER A 103 -13.20 -18.11 12.06
CA SER A 103 -13.74 -18.35 10.73
C SER A 103 -13.80 -17.04 9.93
N TRP A 104 -14.13 -17.14 8.65
CA TRP A 104 -14.12 -16.04 7.68
C TRP A 104 -15.03 -14.86 8.07
N PHE A 105 -16.22 -15.14 8.61
CA PHE A 105 -17.18 -14.11 9.00
C PHE A 105 -17.06 -13.70 10.47
N GLN A 106 -16.45 -14.54 11.32
CA GLN A 106 -16.36 -14.32 12.77
C GLN A 106 -15.08 -13.63 13.23
N SER A 107 -14.00 -13.74 12.47
CA SER A 107 -12.70 -13.17 12.84
C SER A 107 -12.60 -11.70 12.46
N SER A 108 -11.52 -11.03 12.87
CA SER A 108 -11.26 -9.65 12.44
C SER A 108 -11.08 -9.58 10.92
N TRP A 109 -11.57 -8.51 10.32
CA TRP A 109 -11.53 -8.31 8.88
C TRP A 109 -10.09 -8.26 8.36
N LEU A 110 -9.21 -7.53 9.05
CA LEU A 110 -7.77 -7.50 8.77
C LEU A 110 -7.16 -8.92 8.73
N LEU A 111 -7.46 -9.77 9.72
CA LEU A 111 -6.90 -11.13 9.77
C LEU A 111 -7.35 -11.96 8.57
N VAL A 112 -8.65 -11.98 8.27
CA VAL A 112 -9.18 -12.86 7.22
C VAL A 112 -8.75 -12.44 5.82
N GLU A 113 -8.63 -11.13 5.56
CA GLU A 113 -8.10 -10.65 4.29
C GLU A 113 -6.62 -11.00 4.14
N CYS A 114 -5.79 -10.71 5.15
CA CYS A 114 -4.38 -11.07 5.10
C CYS A 114 -4.20 -12.59 4.96
N TYR A 115 -4.99 -13.38 5.70
CA TYR A 115 -4.93 -14.85 5.65
C TYR A 115 -5.27 -15.39 4.27
N MET A 116 -6.29 -14.86 3.59
CA MET A 116 -6.61 -15.25 2.21
C MET A 116 -5.41 -15.09 1.28
N TYR A 117 -4.74 -13.94 1.27
CA TYR A 117 -3.57 -13.73 0.41
C TYR A 117 -2.40 -14.65 0.79
N ARG A 118 -2.20 -14.93 2.09
CA ARG A 118 -1.19 -15.89 2.51
C ARG A 118 -1.52 -17.34 2.11
N LYS A 119 -2.82 -17.71 2.08
CA LYS A 119 -3.30 -19.01 1.57
C LYS A 119 -3.20 -19.13 0.06
N ILE A 120 -3.40 -18.03 -0.67
CA ILE A 120 -3.10 -17.95 -2.10
C ILE A 120 -1.61 -18.23 -2.29
N ALA A 121 -0.72 -17.50 -1.60
CA ALA A 121 0.72 -17.71 -1.70
C ALA A 121 1.13 -19.15 -1.33
N GLU A 122 0.56 -19.71 -0.25
CA GLU A 122 0.79 -21.11 0.16
C GLU A 122 0.50 -22.10 -0.98
N ALA A 123 -0.61 -21.92 -1.71
CA ALA A 123 -0.96 -22.81 -2.81
C ALA A 123 0.13 -22.85 -3.90
N PHE A 124 0.76 -21.70 -4.19
CA PHE A 124 1.89 -21.63 -5.12
C PHE A 124 3.19 -22.15 -4.50
N PHE A 125 3.43 -21.91 -3.21
CA PHE A 125 4.63 -22.38 -2.50
C PHE A 125 4.71 -23.90 -2.35
N LEU A 126 3.57 -24.58 -2.28
CA LEU A 126 3.48 -26.04 -2.27
C LEU A 126 3.77 -26.68 -3.64
N THR A 127 3.94 -25.88 -4.69
CA THR A 127 4.40 -26.34 -6.02
C THR A 127 5.92 -26.27 -6.15
N THR A 128 6.47 -26.72 -7.27
CA THR A 128 7.90 -26.60 -7.60
C THR A 128 8.15 -25.50 -8.62
N HIS A 129 7.37 -25.44 -9.70
CA HIS A 129 7.62 -24.50 -10.81
C HIS A 129 6.84 -23.19 -10.68
N LEU A 130 5.71 -23.19 -9.98
CA LEU A 130 4.83 -22.03 -9.89
C LEU A 130 5.13 -21.13 -8.67
N GLN A 131 6.10 -21.49 -7.81
CA GLN A 131 6.42 -20.80 -6.56
C GLN A 131 6.67 -19.29 -6.70
N HIS A 132 7.21 -18.87 -7.85
CA HIS A 132 7.57 -17.48 -8.12
C HIS A 132 6.54 -16.73 -8.98
N ILE A 133 5.45 -17.40 -9.37
CA ILE A 133 4.41 -16.77 -10.19
C ILE A 133 3.60 -15.84 -9.31
N ASP A 134 3.54 -14.58 -9.73
CA ASP A 134 2.60 -13.62 -9.18
C ASP A 134 1.28 -13.71 -9.96
N PRO A 135 0.18 -14.18 -9.34
CA PRO A 135 -1.10 -14.35 -10.02
C PRO A 135 -1.80 -13.04 -10.39
N PHE A 136 -1.28 -11.90 -9.90
CA PHE A 136 -1.84 -10.57 -10.12
C PHE A 136 -1.00 -9.74 -11.11
N ILE A 137 0.09 -10.30 -11.64
CA ILE A 137 1.08 -9.55 -12.43
C ILE A 137 0.47 -8.85 -13.66
N GLU A 138 -0.40 -9.54 -14.41
CA GLU A 138 -1.02 -8.96 -15.61
C GLU A 138 -1.89 -7.75 -15.26
N MET A 139 -2.58 -7.79 -14.12
CA MET A 139 -3.46 -6.70 -13.68
C MET A 139 -2.63 -5.47 -13.31
N LYS A 140 -1.52 -5.67 -12.61
CA LYS A 140 -0.59 -4.60 -12.22
C LYS A 140 0.06 -3.95 -13.45
N GLN A 141 0.52 -4.76 -14.39
CA GLN A 141 1.17 -4.28 -15.62
C GLN A 141 0.17 -3.55 -16.54
N ASN A 142 -1.04 -4.09 -16.72
CA ASN A 142 -2.07 -3.45 -17.52
C ASN A 142 -2.47 -2.09 -16.94
N ASN A 143 -2.64 -1.98 -15.62
CA ASN A 143 -2.94 -0.70 -14.95
C ASN A 143 -1.87 0.37 -15.25
N PHE A 144 -0.59 -0.01 -15.23
CA PHE A 144 0.49 0.90 -15.62
C PHE A 144 0.38 1.32 -17.09
N HIS A 145 0.17 0.38 -18.01
CA HIS A 145 0.09 0.68 -19.44
C HIS A 145 -1.08 1.62 -19.79
N LEU A 146 -2.22 1.46 -19.11
CA LEU A 146 -3.39 2.34 -19.24
C LEU A 146 -3.12 3.77 -18.74
N SER A 147 -2.05 3.98 -17.96
CA SER A 147 -1.68 5.26 -17.36
C SER A 147 -0.47 5.92 -18.06
N SER A 148 -0.15 5.48 -19.28
CA SER A 148 1.01 5.98 -20.06
C SER A 148 0.98 7.49 -20.34
N LYS A 149 -0.19 8.05 -20.71
CA LYS A 149 -0.34 9.50 -20.94
C LYS A 149 -0.09 10.32 -19.66
N ALA A 150 -0.67 9.87 -18.54
CA ALA A 150 -0.45 10.51 -17.25
C ALA A 150 1.02 10.41 -16.81
N THR A 151 1.68 9.28 -17.10
CA THR A 151 3.10 9.05 -16.87
C THR A 151 3.96 10.04 -17.66
N ASP A 152 3.64 10.29 -18.93
CA ASP A 152 4.33 11.28 -19.77
C ASP A 152 4.30 12.67 -19.16
N VAL A 153 3.11 13.15 -18.79
CA VAL A 153 2.91 14.48 -18.22
C VAL A 153 3.65 14.61 -16.90
N LEU A 154 3.51 13.62 -16.00
CA LEU A 154 4.12 13.65 -14.69
C LEU A 154 5.66 13.66 -14.77
N LEU A 155 6.24 12.78 -15.58
CA LEU A 155 7.70 12.70 -15.72
C LEU A 155 8.28 13.91 -16.45
N ALA A 156 7.55 14.49 -17.41
CA ALA A 156 7.97 15.72 -18.08
C ALA A 156 8.03 16.90 -17.10
N GLN A 157 7.00 17.03 -16.26
CA GLN A 157 6.98 18.06 -15.21
C GLN A 157 8.06 17.80 -14.16
N LEU A 158 8.23 16.55 -13.70
CA LEU A 158 9.28 16.18 -12.73
C LEU A 158 10.67 16.54 -13.23
N ASN A 159 11.00 16.17 -14.47
CA ASN A 159 12.32 16.50 -15.04
C ASN A 159 12.54 18.01 -15.11
N THR A 160 11.50 18.76 -15.49
CA THR A 160 11.54 20.23 -15.52
C THR A 160 11.78 20.80 -14.11
N ASP A 161 11.04 20.31 -13.12
CA ASP A 161 11.15 20.80 -11.74
C ASP A 161 12.52 20.44 -11.13
N VAL A 162 13.05 19.25 -11.40
CA VAL A 162 14.37 18.80 -10.89
C VAL A 162 15.52 19.60 -11.52
N ASP A 163 15.47 19.87 -12.83
CA ASP A 163 16.53 20.59 -13.55
C ASP A 163 16.62 22.08 -13.15
N GLN A 164 15.53 22.66 -12.64
CA GLN A 164 15.54 24.00 -12.10
C GLN A 164 16.43 24.06 -10.86
N LYS A 165 17.65 24.61 -11.04
CA LYS A 165 18.57 25.00 -9.95
C LYS A 165 17.96 26.15 -9.15
N ILE A 166 17.03 25.81 -8.28
CA ILE A 166 16.33 26.74 -7.41
C ILE A 166 17.14 26.91 -6.12
N ASP A 167 17.47 28.15 -5.80
CA ASP A 167 17.92 28.51 -4.45
C ASP A 167 16.72 28.37 -3.49
N LEU A 168 16.81 27.37 -2.61
CA LEU A 168 15.79 26.99 -1.63
C LEU A 168 15.34 28.16 -0.74
N MET A 169 16.27 29.07 -0.39
CA MET A 169 15.97 30.19 0.53
C MET A 169 15.11 31.26 -0.14
N ASN A 170 15.27 31.47 -1.45
CA ASN A 170 14.57 32.53 -2.18
C ASN A 170 13.28 32.06 -2.86
N ASN A 171 12.96 30.76 -2.81
CA ASN A 171 11.85 30.16 -3.57
C ASN A 171 10.97 29.23 -2.73
N LYS A 172 10.88 29.46 -1.41
CA LYS A 172 10.08 28.63 -0.48
C LYS A 172 8.66 28.38 -1.01
N SER A 173 7.96 29.43 -1.46
CA SER A 173 6.58 29.33 -1.93
C SER A 173 6.42 28.43 -3.17
N THR A 174 7.38 28.46 -4.08
CA THR A 174 7.36 27.62 -5.29
C THR A 174 7.57 26.15 -4.93
N ILE A 175 8.52 25.88 -4.05
CA ILE A 175 8.83 24.51 -3.60
C ILE A 175 7.69 23.96 -2.75
N GLU A 176 7.08 24.80 -1.92
CA GLU A 176 5.88 24.47 -1.15
C GLU A 176 4.73 24.04 -2.06
N GLN A 177 4.45 24.82 -3.12
CA GLN A 177 3.40 24.47 -4.07
C GLN A 177 3.72 23.19 -4.85
N GLN A 178 4.97 23.00 -5.27
CA GLN A 178 5.40 21.75 -5.91
C GLN A 178 5.25 20.56 -4.96
N PHE A 179 5.64 20.71 -3.69
CA PHE A 179 5.48 19.69 -2.66
C PHE A 179 4.02 19.27 -2.49
N TYR A 180 3.10 20.26 -2.42
CA TYR A 180 1.65 19.99 -2.37
C TYR A 180 1.18 19.19 -3.58
N ASN A 181 1.61 19.58 -4.79
CA ASN A 181 1.23 18.85 -6.00
C ASN A 181 1.72 17.40 -5.98
N TYR A 182 3.01 17.14 -5.67
CA TYR A 182 3.53 15.76 -5.65
C TYR A 182 2.94 14.91 -4.53
N MET A 183 2.68 15.49 -3.36
CA MET A 183 2.00 14.78 -2.26
C MET A 183 0.55 14.44 -2.61
N GLU A 184 -0.20 15.37 -3.19
CA GLU A 184 -1.59 15.13 -3.64
C GLU A 184 -1.63 14.13 -4.82
N ILE A 185 -0.67 14.18 -5.75
CA ILE A 185 -0.56 13.20 -6.84
C ILE A 185 -0.23 11.80 -6.28
N SER A 186 0.68 11.69 -5.31
CA SER A 186 0.97 10.43 -4.60
C SER A 186 -0.24 9.89 -3.83
N LEU A 187 -1.05 10.77 -3.23
CA LEU A 187 -2.31 10.41 -2.57
C LEU A 187 -3.34 9.83 -3.55
N TRP A 188 -3.56 10.53 -4.67
CA TRP A 188 -4.58 10.18 -5.66
C TRP A 188 -4.11 9.20 -6.74
N GLY A 189 -2.83 8.80 -6.76
CA GLY A 189 -2.34 7.70 -7.58
C GLY A 189 -3.09 6.39 -7.31
N ASN A 190 -3.70 6.28 -6.12
CA ASN A 190 -4.57 5.19 -5.69
C ASN A 190 -6.06 5.38 -6.05
N ALA A 191 -6.42 6.39 -6.86
CA ALA A 191 -7.80 6.60 -7.28
C ALA A 191 -8.30 5.48 -8.21
N CYS A 192 -7.38 4.79 -8.89
CA CYS A 192 -7.63 3.60 -9.70
C CYS A 192 -7.23 2.30 -8.98
N ASP A 193 -7.77 2.09 -7.77
CA ASP A 193 -7.48 0.91 -6.95
C ASP A 193 -8.14 -0.36 -7.48
N LEU A 194 -7.30 -1.30 -7.91
CA LEU A 194 -7.72 -2.61 -8.39
C LEU A 194 -8.34 -3.45 -7.27
N SER A 195 -7.91 -3.31 -6.02
CA SER A 195 -8.47 -4.10 -4.92
C SER A 195 -9.96 -3.77 -4.73
N LEU A 196 -10.34 -2.48 -4.73
CA LEU A 196 -11.73 -1.99 -4.63
C LEU A 196 -12.62 -2.53 -5.74
N SER A 197 -12.12 -2.50 -6.97
CA SER A 197 -12.84 -2.97 -8.15
C SER A 197 -12.85 -4.50 -8.29
N ALA A 198 -12.34 -5.20 -7.26
CA ALA A 198 -12.04 -6.64 -7.27
C ALA A 198 -11.19 -7.04 -8.48
N GLY A 199 -10.38 -6.11 -8.99
CA GLY A 199 -9.43 -6.25 -10.08
C GLY A 199 -9.87 -5.67 -11.42
N ALA A 200 -11.03 -5.01 -11.51
CA ALA A 200 -11.48 -4.45 -12.78
C ALA A 200 -10.57 -3.30 -13.22
N GLU A 201 -10.35 -3.19 -14.54
CA GLU A 201 -9.49 -2.17 -15.15
C GLU A 201 -9.97 -0.76 -14.78
N CYS A 202 -9.03 0.11 -14.42
CA CYS A 202 -9.26 1.53 -14.20
C CYS A 202 -8.12 2.28 -14.89
N SER A 203 -8.47 3.20 -15.80
CA SER A 203 -7.49 4.01 -16.54
C SER A 203 -7.37 5.40 -15.92
N GLN A 204 -6.12 5.89 -15.82
CA GLN A 204 -5.82 7.26 -15.46
C GLN A 204 -5.33 7.99 -16.71
N GLU A 205 -6.29 8.45 -17.52
CA GLU A 205 -6.01 9.11 -18.80
C GLU A 205 -5.85 10.63 -18.70
N HIS A 206 -6.17 11.20 -17.54
CA HIS A 206 -6.15 12.64 -17.31
C HIS A 206 -4.79 13.13 -16.79
N ASP A 207 -4.50 14.40 -17.06
CA ASP A 207 -3.36 15.11 -16.50
C ASP A 207 -3.42 15.05 -14.95
N PRO A 208 -2.42 14.44 -14.27
CA PRO A 208 -2.41 14.36 -12.81
C PRO A 208 -2.49 15.71 -12.10
N PHE A 209 -1.93 16.78 -12.68
CA PHE A 209 -1.95 18.12 -12.08
C PHE A 209 -3.32 18.78 -12.19
N HIS A 210 -4.06 18.51 -13.27
CA HIS A 210 -5.44 18.93 -13.39
C HIS A 210 -6.34 18.17 -12.41
N GLN A 211 -6.13 16.85 -12.31
CA GLN A 211 -6.92 15.97 -11.43
C GLN A 211 -6.86 16.40 -9.96
N ILE A 212 -5.68 16.73 -9.43
CA ILE A 212 -5.57 17.17 -8.03
C ILE A 212 -6.33 18.48 -7.77
N THR A 213 -6.48 19.34 -8.78
CA THR A 213 -7.26 20.59 -8.64
C THR A 213 -8.75 20.29 -8.43
N GLU A 214 -9.29 19.29 -9.13
CA GLU A 214 -10.69 18.84 -8.99
C GLU A 214 -10.92 18.06 -7.69
N LEU A 215 -9.94 17.24 -7.30
CA LEU A 215 -10.04 16.36 -6.12
C LEU A 215 -9.65 17.05 -4.81
N LYS A 216 -9.16 18.29 -4.84
CA LYS A 216 -8.74 19.02 -3.64
C LYS A 216 -9.83 19.12 -2.58
N SER A 217 -11.08 19.32 -3.00
CA SER A 217 -12.26 19.38 -2.13
C SER A 217 -12.65 18.04 -1.49
N HIS A 218 -12.07 16.93 -1.98
CA HIS A 218 -12.32 15.58 -1.49
C HIS A 218 -11.30 15.14 -0.42
N ILE A 219 -10.33 16.00 -0.07
CA ILE A 219 -9.41 15.77 1.05
C ILE A 219 -10.06 16.29 2.34
N LEU A 220 -10.59 15.37 3.14
CA LEU A 220 -11.34 15.67 4.38
C LEU A 220 -10.45 16.24 5.48
N MET A 221 -9.20 15.80 5.54
CA MET A 221 -8.19 16.27 6.48
C MET A 221 -6.91 16.49 5.71
N ASN A 222 -6.36 17.70 5.76
CA ASN A 222 -5.21 18.06 4.95
C ASN A 222 -4.09 18.69 5.79
N HIS A 223 -3.13 17.89 6.23
CA HIS A 223 -1.96 18.33 6.99
C HIS A 223 -0.72 18.60 6.11
N GLN A 224 -0.86 18.77 4.79
CA GLN A 224 0.27 18.94 3.88
C GLN A 224 1.21 20.09 4.26
N THR A 225 0.66 21.23 4.69
CA THR A 225 1.44 22.39 5.15
C THR A 225 2.27 22.07 6.38
N SER A 226 1.74 21.28 7.30
CA SER A 226 2.47 20.86 8.50
C SER A 226 3.62 19.92 8.13
N VAL A 227 3.43 19.01 7.17
CA VAL A 227 4.50 18.12 6.71
C VAL A 227 5.59 18.92 5.99
N PHE A 228 5.21 19.83 5.10
CA PHE A 228 6.17 20.67 4.37
C PHE A 228 7.05 21.46 5.35
N ASN A 229 6.45 22.19 6.30
CA ASN A 229 7.21 22.96 7.28
C ASN A 229 8.08 22.05 8.17
N TYR A 230 7.56 20.88 8.58
CA TYR A 230 8.34 19.92 9.38
C TYR A 230 9.62 19.44 8.68
N LEU A 231 9.60 19.27 7.36
CA LEU A 231 10.78 18.90 6.57
C LEU A 231 11.65 20.11 6.20
N TYR A 232 11.03 21.22 5.78
CA TYR A 232 11.72 22.43 5.34
C TYR A 232 12.56 23.06 6.46
N ASP A 233 12.02 23.12 7.69
CA ASP A 233 12.71 23.74 8.83
C ASP A 233 13.97 22.97 9.26
N GLN A 234 14.16 21.72 8.81
CA GLN A 234 15.35 20.92 9.11
C GLN A 234 16.56 21.31 8.24
N GLN A 235 16.32 21.94 7.09
CA GLN A 235 17.40 22.34 6.17
C GLN A 235 18.27 23.46 6.73
N ALA A 236 17.71 24.35 7.56
CA ALA A 236 18.36 25.59 7.96
C ALA A 236 19.50 25.42 8.98
N TYR A 237 19.66 24.23 9.60
CA TYR A 237 20.47 24.09 10.81
C TYR A 237 21.60 23.05 10.75
N LEU A 238 21.79 22.32 9.63
CA LEU A 238 22.69 21.16 9.63
C LEU A 238 23.86 21.30 8.65
N LEU A 239 25.08 21.45 9.21
CA LEU A 239 26.35 21.24 8.52
C LEU A 239 26.48 19.80 7.96
N ASN A 240 25.78 18.83 8.56
CA ASN A 240 25.65 17.44 8.14
C ASN A 240 24.17 17.09 7.92
N PHE A 241 23.64 17.37 6.73
CA PHE A 241 22.25 17.08 6.38
C PHE A 241 22.06 15.57 6.13
N ASP A 242 21.60 14.86 7.16
CA ASP A 242 21.20 13.45 7.09
C ASP A 242 19.75 13.29 7.53
N VAL A 243 18.83 13.46 6.58
CA VAL A 243 17.39 13.32 6.78
C VAL A 243 16.93 12.12 5.97
N CYS A 244 16.53 11.05 6.66
CA CYS A 244 15.97 9.85 6.06
C CYS A 244 14.44 9.86 6.12
N ILE A 245 13.77 9.55 5.00
CA ILE A 245 12.32 9.39 4.91
C ILE A 245 11.99 7.98 4.45
N ASP A 246 11.03 7.34 5.11
CA ASP A 246 10.56 6.02 4.72
C ASP A 246 9.23 6.12 3.98
N PHE A 247 9.07 5.35 2.90
CA PHE A 247 7.77 5.11 2.29
C PHE A 247 7.36 3.67 2.55
N VAL A 248 6.22 3.47 3.21
CA VAL A 248 5.55 2.17 3.27
C VAL A 248 4.53 2.14 2.14
N LEU A 249 4.92 1.49 1.04
CA LEU A 249 4.21 1.56 -0.24
C LEU A 249 2.93 0.72 -0.23
N ASP A 250 1.98 1.12 -1.07
CA ASP A 250 0.70 0.43 -1.31
C ASP A 250 0.78 -0.29 -2.66
N ASN A 251 0.19 0.26 -3.72
CA ASN A 251 0.07 -0.39 -5.02
C ASN A 251 1.27 -0.19 -5.97
N ALA A 252 1.44 -1.17 -6.86
CA ALA A 252 2.28 -1.11 -8.04
C ALA A 252 1.67 -0.19 -9.13
N GLY A 253 2.30 -0.16 -10.30
CA GLY A 253 1.78 0.56 -11.46
C GLY A 253 1.88 2.07 -11.30
N PHE A 254 0.81 2.81 -11.62
CA PHE A 254 0.84 4.27 -11.60
C PHE A 254 0.99 4.84 -10.19
N GLU A 255 0.40 4.22 -9.15
CA GLU A 255 0.61 4.68 -7.77
C GLU A 255 2.10 4.61 -7.38
N LEU A 256 2.75 3.47 -7.63
CA LEU A 256 4.19 3.34 -7.40
C LEU A 256 4.97 4.43 -8.15
N LEU A 257 4.66 4.69 -9.43
CA LEU A 257 5.29 5.76 -10.19
C LEU A 257 5.13 7.12 -9.49
N THR A 258 3.92 7.47 -9.04
CA THR A 258 3.67 8.74 -8.35
C THR A 258 4.46 8.87 -7.05
N ASP A 259 4.62 7.76 -6.32
CA ASP A 259 5.44 7.71 -5.10
C ASP A 259 6.92 7.91 -5.39
N LEU A 260 7.44 7.29 -6.47
CA LEU A 260 8.82 7.50 -6.91
C LEU A 260 9.06 8.94 -7.41
N CYS A 261 8.09 9.55 -8.07
CA CYS A 261 8.16 10.96 -8.46
C CYS A 261 8.21 11.88 -7.24
N PHE A 262 7.40 11.59 -6.22
CA PHE A 262 7.44 12.36 -4.98
C PHE A 262 8.77 12.16 -4.23
N ALA A 263 9.27 10.92 -4.15
CA ALA A 263 10.58 10.61 -3.61
C ALA A 263 11.73 11.36 -4.32
N ASP A 264 11.67 11.44 -5.65
CA ASP A 264 12.67 12.15 -6.47
C ASP A 264 12.62 13.66 -6.19
N PHE A 265 11.41 14.22 -6.14
CA PHE A 265 11.21 15.61 -5.76
C PHE A 265 11.82 15.92 -4.37
N LEU A 266 11.60 15.05 -3.37
CA LEU A 266 12.13 15.25 -2.02
C LEU A 266 13.66 15.25 -1.99
N ILE A 267 14.33 14.38 -2.74
CA ILE A 267 15.80 14.33 -2.84
C ILE A 267 16.32 15.54 -3.63
N SER A 268 15.74 15.82 -4.79
CA SER A 268 16.19 16.90 -5.69
C SER A 268 16.05 18.30 -5.07
N LYS A 269 15.01 18.53 -4.27
CA LYS A 269 14.82 19.77 -3.49
C LYS A 269 15.49 19.73 -2.12
N ARG A 270 16.33 18.71 -1.85
CA ARG A 270 17.06 18.51 -0.60
C ARG A 270 16.17 18.50 0.65
N LEU A 271 14.89 18.15 0.53
CA LEU A 271 13.98 17.99 1.68
C LEU A 271 14.31 16.72 2.49
N CYS A 272 15.02 15.79 1.86
CA CYS A 272 15.68 14.66 2.51
C CYS A 272 17.00 14.34 1.79
N SER A 273 17.89 13.60 2.44
CA SER A 273 19.15 13.10 1.86
C SER A 273 19.02 11.64 1.41
N ARG A 274 18.09 10.89 2.02
CA ARG A 274 17.91 9.45 1.80
C ARG A 274 16.45 9.03 1.93
N ILE A 275 16.05 8.07 1.12
CA ILE A 275 14.72 7.47 1.10
C ILE A 275 14.83 5.95 1.24
N ILE A 276 14.00 5.36 2.08
CA ILE A 276 13.82 3.92 2.18
C ILE A 276 12.43 3.57 1.66
N LEU A 277 12.37 2.72 0.63
CA LEU A 277 11.14 2.26 0.00
C LEU A 277 10.83 0.84 0.48
N HIS A 278 9.76 0.68 1.27
CA HIS A 278 9.31 -0.60 1.81
C HIS A 278 8.24 -1.22 0.91
N LEU A 279 8.59 -2.33 0.27
CA LEU A 279 7.74 -3.13 -0.61
C LEU A 279 7.26 -4.41 0.10
N LYS A 280 6.21 -5.04 -0.44
CA LYS A 280 5.72 -6.34 0.06
C LYS A 280 6.63 -7.48 -0.42
N CYS A 281 6.77 -8.52 0.41
CA CYS A 281 7.56 -9.70 0.05
C CYS A 281 6.76 -10.80 -0.64
N LEU A 282 5.44 -10.65 -0.74
CA LEU A 282 4.50 -11.58 -1.37
C LEU A 282 3.60 -10.81 -2.37
N PRO A 283 3.05 -11.49 -3.40
CA PRO A 283 1.87 -10.98 -4.11
C PRO A 283 0.75 -10.73 -3.09
N TRP A 284 0.39 -9.47 -2.90
CA TRP A 284 -0.40 -9.04 -1.75
C TRP A 284 -1.49 -8.07 -2.20
N PHE A 285 -2.69 -8.21 -1.64
CA PHE A 285 -3.81 -7.28 -1.86
C PHE A 285 -4.08 -6.91 -3.33
N VAL A 286 -3.90 -7.90 -4.22
CA VAL A 286 -3.97 -7.79 -5.69
C VAL A 286 -2.87 -6.89 -6.26
N SER A 287 -2.87 -5.61 -5.91
CA SER A 287 -2.05 -4.60 -6.56
C SER A 287 -0.84 -4.16 -5.77
N ASP A 288 -0.63 -4.64 -4.53
CA ASP A 288 0.49 -4.15 -3.72
C ASP A 288 1.84 -4.36 -4.41
N ALA A 289 2.70 -3.35 -4.29
CA ALA A 289 4.01 -3.33 -4.91
C ALA A 289 4.98 -4.30 -4.23
N THR A 290 5.52 -5.21 -5.01
CA THR A 290 6.65 -6.07 -4.65
C THR A 290 7.95 -5.56 -5.27
N LYS A 291 9.08 -6.16 -4.89
CA LYS A 291 10.38 -5.90 -5.52
C LYS A 291 10.36 -6.14 -7.03
N ASN A 292 9.64 -7.17 -7.49
CA ASN A 292 9.54 -7.50 -8.91
C ASN A 292 8.78 -6.41 -9.68
N ASP A 293 7.72 -5.83 -9.08
CA ASP A 293 6.96 -4.74 -9.70
C ASP A 293 7.80 -3.47 -9.84
N PHE A 294 8.58 -3.14 -8.81
CA PHE A 294 9.50 -2.00 -8.85
C PHE A 294 10.57 -2.18 -9.95
N GLN A 295 11.19 -3.35 -10.03
CA GLN A 295 12.18 -3.65 -11.07
C GLN A 295 11.55 -3.59 -12.46
N TRP A 296 10.37 -4.20 -12.63
CA TRP A 296 9.63 -4.16 -13.87
C TRP A 296 9.31 -2.73 -14.31
N LEU A 297 8.83 -1.87 -13.39
CA LEU A 297 8.54 -0.46 -13.68
C LEU A 297 9.80 0.26 -14.18
N LEU A 298 10.93 0.11 -13.48
CA LEU A 298 12.20 0.72 -13.91
C LEU A 298 12.65 0.23 -15.29
N GLU A 299 12.45 -1.05 -15.58
CA GLU A 299 12.73 -1.61 -16.91
C GLU A 299 11.83 -1.00 -17.99
N GLN A 300 10.52 -0.83 -17.72
CA GLN A 300 9.61 -0.19 -18.67
C GLN A 300 10.03 1.25 -18.98
N LEU A 301 10.37 2.01 -17.94
CA LEU A 301 10.85 3.39 -18.10
C LEU A 301 12.16 3.46 -18.91
N ASN A 302 13.01 2.44 -18.79
CA ASN A 302 14.28 2.37 -19.52
C ASN A 302 14.14 1.84 -20.96
N LYS A 303 13.22 0.88 -21.21
CA LYS A 303 12.98 0.25 -22.52
C LYS A 303 12.25 1.18 -23.50
N SER A 304 11.63 2.24 -23.01
CA SER A 304 10.93 3.25 -23.82
C SER A 304 11.92 4.10 -24.64
N SER A 305 12.61 3.48 -25.59
CA SER A 305 13.57 4.11 -26.51
C SER A 305 12.95 5.23 -27.34
N SER A 306 11.62 5.22 -27.48
CA SER A 306 10.81 6.26 -28.11
C SER A 306 10.46 7.43 -27.19
N ASN A 307 10.75 7.36 -25.88
CA ASN A 307 10.39 8.39 -24.91
C ASN A 307 11.58 8.84 -24.04
N PRO A 308 12.33 9.87 -24.48
CA PRO A 308 13.46 10.42 -23.73
C PRO A 308 13.11 10.87 -22.30
N VAL A 309 11.87 11.31 -22.05
CA VAL A 309 11.42 11.81 -20.75
C VAL A 309 11.49 10.72 -19.68
N TRP A 310 11.08 9.50 -20.03
CA TRP A 310 11.05 8.37 -19.09
C TRP A 310 12.46 7.91 -18.72
N GLN A 311 13.36 7.91 -19.70
CA GLN A 311 14.74 7.49 -19.51
C GLN A 311 15.52 8.43 -18.59
N ILE A 312 15.23 9.73 -18.62
CA ILE A 312 15.88 10.71 -17.73
C ILE A 312 15.58 10.36 -16.27
N ALA A 313 14.30 10.18 -15.92
CA ALA A 313 13.89 9.80 -14.58
C ALA A 313 14.46 8.43 -14.17
N SER A 314 14.35 7.42 -15.05
CA SER A 314 14.88 6.06 -14.79
C SER A 314 16.39 6.07 -14.50
N LYS A 315 17.18 6.85 -15.26
CA LYS A 315 18.63 7.00 -15.03
C LYS A 315 18.91 7.66 -13.68
N ARG A 316 18.23 8.77 -13.38
CA ARG A 316 18.37 9.49 -12.11
C ARG A 316 18.03 8.60 -10.91
N TRP A 317 16.95 7.82 -10.98
CA TRP A 317 16.58 6.89 -9.90
C TRP A 317 17.59 5.74 -9.74
N LYS A 318 18.19 5.27 -10.84
CA LYS A 318 19.31 4.31 -10.76
C LYS A 318 20.53 4.90 -10.08
N GLU A 319 20.86 6.17 -10.35
CA GLU A 319 21.94 6.87 -9.67
C GLU A 319 21.64 7.04 -8.17
N TYR A 320 20.41 7.37 -7.79
CA TYR A 320 20.01 7.41 -6.37
C TYR A 320 20.22 6.08 -5.66
N MET A 321 19.90 4.96 -6.31
CA MET A 321 20.16 3.63 -5.74
C MET A 321 21.66 3.30 -5.67
N GLN A 322 22.44 3.69 -6.68
CA GLN A 322 23.91 3.47 -6.69
C GLN A 322 24.63 4.29 -5.62
N ASN A 323 24.08 5.44 -5.26
CA ASN A 323 24.64 6.36 -4.26
C ASN A 323 24.03 6.15 -2.86
N ASP A 324 23.30 5.06 -2.62
CA ASP A 324 22.60 4.76 -1.36
C ASP A 324 21.62 5.85 -0.89
N GLN A 325 21.18 6.72 -1.80
CA GLN A 325 20.15 7.72 -1.55
C GLN A 325 18.76 7.09 -1.58
N TRP A 326 18.55 6.07 -2.41
CA TRP A 326 17.33 5.25 -2.41
C TRP A 326 17.66 3.82 -2.03
N ILE A 327 17.04 3.32 -0.96
CA ILE A 327 17.20 1.96 -0.48
C ILE A 327 15.88 1.22 -0.68
N ILE A 328 15.91 0.14 -1.46
CA ILE A 328 14.73 -0.69 -1.71
C ILE A 328 14.73 -1.89 -0.76
N GLN A 329 13.72 -2.00 0.08
CA GLN A 329 13.62 -3.06 1.08
C GLN A 329 12.28 -3.77 1.03
N THR A 330 12.27 -5.02 1.48
CA THR A 330 11.07 -5.79 1.76
C THR A 330 11.18 -6.32 3.17
N HIS A 331 10.07 -6.35 3.90
CA HIS A 331 10.05 -6.94 5.22
C HIS A 331 8.77 -7.75 5.43
N ARG A 332 8.90 -8.99 5.94
CA ARG A 332 7.78 -9.92 6.15
C ARG A 332 6.66 -9.35 7.00
N PHE A 333 6.99 -8.46 7.95
CA PHE A 333 6.01 -7.83 8.83
C PHE A 333 4.88 -7.12 8.07
N PHE A 334 5.17 -6.52 6.91
CA PHE A 334 4.15 -5.85 6.10
C PHE A 334 3.12 -6.82 5.51
N THR A 335 3.46 -8.10 5.37
CA THR A 335 2.58 -9.19 4.89
C THR A 335 2.17 -10.17 6.01
N LEU A 336 2.38 -9.83 7.28
CA LEU A 336 1.81 -10.53 8.44
C LEU A 336 0.39 -10.04 8.76
N PRO A 337 -0.42 -10.77 9.56
CA PRO A 337 -1.77 -10.32 9.94
C PRO A 337 -1.76 -9.26 11.04
N TYR A 338 -0.58 -8.98 11.61
CA TYR A 338 -0.43 -8.01 12.70
C TYR A 338 -0.65 -6.58 12.19
N ASP A 339 -1.37 -5.82 13.01
CA ASP A 339 -1.38 -4.38 12.93
C ASP A 339 -0.07 -3.78 13.46
N TYR A 340 0.19 -2.49 13.20
CA TYR A 340 1.49 -1.88 13.47
C TYR A 340 1.81 -1.69 14.95
N SER A 341 0.82 -1.71 15.85
CA SER A 341 1.08 -1.65 17.30
C SER A 341 1.89 -2.85 17.81
N TYR A 342 1.88 -3.97 17.09
CA TYR A 342 2.66 -5.17 17.41
C TYR A 342 4.09 -5.16 16.84
N MET A 343 4.45 -4.17 16.00
CA MET A 343 5.75 -4.18 15.29
C MET A 343 6.93 -4.26 16.25
N GLN A 344 6.91 -3.49 17.34
CA GLN A 344 7.99 -3.52 18.33
C GLN A 344 8.16 -4.89 19.00
N GLN A 345 7.08 -5.66 19.15
CA GLN A 345 7.12 -6.98 19.76
C GLN A 345 7.54 -8.06 18.74
N ILE A 346 6.96 -8.03 17.55
CA ILE A 346 7.10 -9.10 16.54
C ILE A 346 8.34 -8.90 15.66
N SER A 347 8.75 -7.66 15.44
CA SER A 347 9.89 -7.28 14.60
C SER A 347 10.59 -6.04 15.18
N PRO A 348 11.23 -6.17 16.36
CA PRO A 348 11.95 -5.07 17.02
C PRO A 348 13.04 -4.46 16.13
N GLU A 349 13.65 -5.25 15.25
CA GLU A 349 14.65 -4.81 14.27
C GLU A 349 14.08 -3.81 13.25
N LEU A 350 12.88 -4.08 12.73
CA LEU A 350 12.20 -3.16 11.81
C LEU A 350 11.77 -1.89 12.55
N TYR A 351 11.20 -2.04 13.76
CA TYR A 351 10.81 -0.89 14.57
C TYR A 351 12.00 0.03 14.89
N CYS A 352 13.15 -0.57 15.24
CA CYS A 352 14.39 0.16 15.49
C CYS A 352 14.87 0.89 14.23
N THR A 353 14.88 0.21 13.08
CA THR A 353 15.26 0.82 11.80
C THR A 353 14.36 2.01 11.46
N MET A 354 13.04 1.83 11.52
CA MET A 354 12.05 2.88 11.24
C MET A 354 12.12 4.04 12.25
N SER A 355 12.61 3.80 13.46
CA SER A 355 12.80 4.87 14.48
C SER A 355 13.95 5.82 14.17
N GLN A 356 14.88 5.44 13.29
CA GLN A 356 15.99 6.30 12.85
C GLN A 356 15.55 7.33 11.80
N SER A 357 14.40 7.09 11.15
CA SER A 357 13.88 7.95 10.10
C SER A 357 13.26 9.22 10.68
N LYS A 358 13.29 10.31 9.92
CA LYS A 358 12.72 11.59 10.34
C LYS A 358 11.20 11.64 10.19
N LEU A 359 10.72 10.98 9.13
CA LEU A 359 9.32 10.88 8.77
C LEU A 359 9.08 9.53 8.08
N ILE A 360 7.95 8.88 8.39
CA ILE A 360 7.45 7.74 7.63
C ILE A 360 6.17 8.16 6.90
N ILE A 361 6.13 7.92 5.59
CA ILE A 361 4.98 8.13 4.72
C ILE A 361 4.30 6.76 4.50
N PHE A 362 3.11 6.59 5.06
CA PHE A 362 2.28 5.41 4.83
C PHE A 362 1.32 5.66 3.67
N LYS A 363 1.33 4.80 2.66
CA LYS A 363 0.44 4.92 1.49
C LYS A 363 -0.81 4.06 1.64
N GLY A 364 -1.97 4.60 1.29
CA GLY A 364 -3.18 3.81 1.06
C GLY A 364 -3.92 3.30 2.30
N ASP A 365 -4.96 2.53 2.02
CA ASP A 365 -5.99 2.16 3.01
C ASP A 365 -5.56 1.02 3.93
N LEU A 366 -4.89 -0.03 3.41
CA LEU A 366 -4.42 -1.14 4.23
C LEU A 366 -3.41 -0.67 5.28
N ASN A 367 -2.48 0.20 4.89
CA ASN A 367 -1.54 0.80 5.83
C ASN A 367 -2.26 1.61 6.92
N TYR A 368 -3.29 2.39 6.57
CA TYR A 368 -4.10 3.09 7.56
C TYR A 368 -4.80 2.13 8.51
N ARG A 369 -5.45 1.09 7.99
CA ARG A 369 -6.12 0.06 8.79
C ARG A 369 -5.13 -0.61 9.75
N LYS A 370 -3.91 -0.95 9.31
CA LYS A 370 -2.85 -1.47 10.17
C LYS A 370 -2.32 -0.46 11.19
N LEU A 371 -2.29 0.84 10.89
CA LEU A 371 -1.94 1.87 11.87
C LEU A 371 -2.96 1.92 13.02
N VAL A 372 -4.25 1.91 12.68
CA VAL A 372 -5.34 2.06 13.66
C VAL A 372 -5.91 0.73 14.17
N GLY A 373 -5.36 -0.41 13.73
CA GLY A 373 -5.77 -1.75 14.16
C GLY A 373 -7.06 -2.29 13.56
N ASP A 374 -7.60 -1.63 12.54
CA ASP A 374 -8.87 -2.01 11.88
C ASP A 374 -10.02 -2.15 12.89
N LEU A 375 -10.08 -1.25 13.88
CA LEU A 375 -11.06 -1.28 14.97
C LEU A 375 -12.23 -0.31 14.76
N GLN A 376 -13.34 -0.57 15.44
CA GLN A 376 -14.55 0.26 15.44
C GLN A 376 -14.39 1.52 16.29
N TRP A 377 -13.41 2.37 15.96
CA TRP A 377 -13.16 3.62 16.65
C TRP A 377 -14.33 4.60 16.50
N PRO A 378 -14.64 5.39 17.54
CA PRO A 378 -15.40 6.62 17.36
C PRO A 378 -14.69 7.53 16.36
N LEU A 379 -15.43 8.15 15.44
CA LEU A 379 -14.83 8.99 14.39
C LEU A 379 -14.07 10.20 14.94
N ASN A 380 -14.38 10.65 16.14
CA ASN A 380 -13.71 11.76 16.82
C ASN A 380 -12.56 11.31 17.73
N GLU A 381 -12.23 10.02 17.76
CA GLU A 381 -11.09 9.50 18.54
C GLU A 381 -9.78 10.13 18.04
N ARG A 382 -8.81 10.37 18.94
CA ARG A 382 -7.55 10.97 18.53
C ARG A 382 -6.70 9.98 17.74
N PHE A 383 -6.07 10.42 16.65
CA PHE A 383 -5.20 9.55 15.86
C PHE A 383 -4.06 8.95 16.68
N GLU A 384 -3.43 9.75 17.55
CA GLU A 384 -2.42 9.29 18.50
C GLU A 384 -2.90 8.14 19.40
N THR A 385 -4.17 8.15 19.82
CA THR A 385 -4.76 7.07 20.63
C THR A 385 -4.99 5.83 19.77
N ALA A 386 -5.47 6.01 18.54
CA ALA A 386 -5.69 4.92 17.59
C ALA A 386 -4.40 4.20 17.15
N LEU A 387 -3.25 4.91 17.15
CA LEU A 387 -1.93 4.30 16.91
C LEU A 387 -1.52 3.28 17.97
N ARG A 388 -2.16 3.27 19.15
CA ARG A 388 -1.94 2.28 20.23
C ARG A 388 -0.45 2.08 20.59
N GLY A 389 0.28 3.20 20.64
CA GLY A 389 1.71 3.20 20.99
C GLY A 389 2.67 2.96 19.82
N PHE A 390 2.18 2.73 18.60
CA PHE A 390 3.03 2.70 17.41
C PHE A 390 3.56 4.09 17.08
N GLN A 391 4.73 4.43 17.61
CA GLN A 391 5.35 5.74 17.47
C GLN A 391 6.88 5.61 17.27
N PRO A 392 7.34 4.87 16.24
CA PRO A 392 8.77 4.74 15.98
C PRO A 392 9.41 6.12 15.74
N THR A 393 8.75 6.94 14.92
CA THR A 393 9.09 8.35 14.64
C THR A 393 7.82 9.13 14.25
N SER A 394 7.96 10.33 13.72
CA SER A 394 6.86 11.08 13.10
C SER A 394 6.36 10.38 11.84
N LEU A 395 5.06 10.43 11.58
CA LEU A 395 4.46 9.80 10.40
C LEU A 395 3.40 10.68 9.75
N VAL A 396 3.19 10.44 8.47
CA VAL A 396 2.06 10.93 7.68
C VAL A 396 1.45 9.75 6.95
N VAL A 397 0.13 9.73 6.85
CA VAL A 397 -0.60 8.76 6.03
C VAL A 397 -1.31 9.49 4.90
N LEU A 398 -1.08 9.00 3.68
CA LEU A 398 -1.72 9.45 2.44
C LEU A 398 -2.74 8.40 2.05
N ARG A 399 -4.00 8.58 2.46
CA ARG A 399 -5.04 7.57 2.33
C ARG A 399 -6.23 8.08 1.53
N THR A 400 -6.63 7.31 0.52
CA THR A 400 -8.01 7.31 0.02
C THR A 400 -8.87 6.38 0.88
N CYS A 401 -10.09 6.77 1.22
CA CYS A 401 -10.94 6.09 2.20
C CYS A 401 -11.63 4.88 1.57
N LYS A 402 -11.27 3.66 2.00
CA LYS A 402 -11.73 2.40 1.42
C LYS A 402 -12.15 1.36 2.47
N ALA A 403 -12.41 1.81 3.69
CA ALA A 403 -12.77 0.96 4.81
C ALA A 403 -13.58 1.71 5.87
N ASP A 404 -14.41 0.97 6.62
CA ASP A 404 -15.28 1.47 7.71
C ASP A 404 -14.51 1.93 8.96
N VAL A 405 -13.27 2.41 8.81
CA VAL A 405 -12.46 2.97 9.89
C VAL A 405 -11.95 4.34 9.50
N GLN A 406 -12.08 5.31 10.39
CA GLN A 406 -11.50 6.65 10.30
C GLN A 406 -11.51 7.26 11.70
N VAL A 407 -10.48 8.05 12.03
CA VAL A 407 -10.40 8.74 13.33
C VAL A 407 -10.07 10.22 13.15
N GLU A 408 -10.24 10.98 14.22
CA GLU A 408 -9.93 12.41 14.32
C GLU A 408 -10.70 13.30 13.33
N ILE A 409 -11.92 12.90 12.95
CA ILE A 409 -12.80 13.75 12.14
C ILE A 409 -13.84 14.44 13.02
N GLU A 410 -13.97 15.76 12.82
CA GLU A 410 -14.99 16.55 13.49
C GLU A 410 -16.40 16.09 13.12
N LYS A 411 -17.29 15.99 14.12
CA LYS A 411 -18.68 15.56 13.94
C LYS A 411 -19.41 16.35 12.84
N LYS A 412 -19.16 17.66 12.75
CA LYS A 412 -19.78 18.52 11.73
C LYS A 412 -19.37 18.11 10.31
N LEU A 413 -18.10 17.78 10.10
CA LEU A 413 -17.60 17.32 8.81
C LEU A 413 -18.19 15.96 8.46
N VAL A 414 -18.26 15.03 9.42
CA VAL A 414 -18.93 13.71 9.25
C VAL A 414 -20.38 13.89 8.79
N GLU A 415 -21.15 14.76 9.45
CA GLU A 415 -22.55 15.02 9.09
C GLU A 415 -22.69 15.63 7.68
N GLN A 416 -21.77 16.51 7.28
CA GLN A 416 -21.76 17.11 5.95
C GLN A 416 -21.43 16.08 4.87
N VAL A 417 -20.33 15.35 5.03
CA VAL A 417 -19.88 14.38 4.02
C VAL A 417 -20.85 13.20 3.94
N SER A 418 -21.40 12.72 5.06
CA SER A 418 -22.35 11.59 5.06
C SER A 418 -23.69 11.95 4.40
N LYS A 419 -24.08 13.23 4.38
CA LYS A 419 -25.25 13.71 3.63
C LYS A 419 -24.97 13.80 2.13
N LEU A 420 -23.76 14.21 1.75
CA LEU A 420 -23.34 14.33 0.35
C LEU A 420 -23.09 12.95 -0.28
N ASP A 421 -22.43 12.07 0.46
CA ASP A 421 -22.02 10.75 0.03
C ASP A 421 -22.05 9.75 1.19
N PRO A 422 -23.12 8.95 1.32
CA PRO A 422 -23.23 7.94 2.38
C PRO A 422 -22.16 6.85 2.36
N LYS A 423 -21.38 6.73 1.26
CA LYS A 423 -20.31 5.74 1.09
C LYS A 423 -18.92 6.36 1.15
N TRP A 424 -18.79 7.58 1.66
CA TRP A 424 -17.54 8.35 1.66
C TRP A 424 -16.33 7.61 2.26
N MET A 425 -16.56 6.71 3.22
CA MET A 425 -15.51 5.93 3.87
C MET A 425 -14.99 4.75 3.03
N THR A 426 -15.74 4.28 2.04
CA THR A 426 -15.50 2.96 1.41
C THR A 426 -15.40 3.00 -0.11
N ASN A 427 -15.69 4.14 -0.74
CA ASN A 427 -15.74 4.25 -2.20
C ASN A 427 -14.46 4.80 -2.84
N GLY A 428 -13.44 5.14 -2.05
CA GLY A 428 -12.16 5.68 -2.55
C GLY A 428 -12.21 7.11 -3.08
N LYS A 429 -13.37 7.79 -3.03
CA LYS A 429 -13.54 9.17 -3.56
C LYS A 429 -13.07 10.25 -2.61
N TRP A 430 -12.93 9.92 -1.32
CA TRP A 430 -12.52 10.86 -0.27
C TRP A 430 -11.17 10.44 0.28
N ALA A 431 -10.41 11.39 0.79
CA ALA A 431 -9.06 11.16 1.24
C ALA A 431 -8.70 11.92 2.51
N VAL A 432 -7.62 11.49 3.16
CA VAL A 432 -7.00 12.18 4.28
C VAL A 432 -5.47 12.21 4.09
N ILE A 433 -4.88 13.35 4.43
CA ILE A 433 -3.46 13.56 4.70
C ILE A 433 -3.39 13.83 6.20
N GLN A 434 -3.16 12.77 6.98
CA GLN A 434 -3.21 12.80 8.43
C GLN A 434 -1.82 12.55 9.01
N THR A 435 -1.45 13.27 10.06
CA THR A 435 -0.09 13.25 10.61
C THR A 435 -0.08 12.93 12.09
N PHE A 436 1.02 12.34 12.54
CA PHE A 436 1.42 12.31 13.94
C PHE A 436 2.88 12.74 14.02
N PHE A 437 3.16 13.87 14.69
CA PHE A 437 4.52 14.33 14.91
C PHE A 437 4.99 13.91 16.30
N LYS A 438 6.04 13.09 16.34
CA LYS A 438 6.68 12.69 17.60
C LYS A 438 7.36 13.90 18.20
N LYS A 439 7.02 14.24 19.45
CA LYS A 439 7.69 15.32 20.18
C LYS A 439 9.14 14.90 20.42
N THR A 440 10.09 15.73 20.01
CA THR A 440 11.48 15.62 20.47
C THR A 440 11.50 15.92 21.96
N THR A 441 11.74 14.88 22.77
CA THR A 441 12.01 15.01 24.21
C THR A 441 13.39 15.60 24.46
#